data_AF-A0A0C2D0Q4-F1
#
_entry.id   AF-A0A0C2D0Q4-F1
#
_cell.length_a   1.000
_cell.length_b   1.000
_cell.length_c   1.000
_cell.angle_alpha   90.00
_cell.angle_beta   90.00
_cell.angle_gamma   90.00
#
_symmetry.space_group_name_H-M   'P 1'
#
loop_
_entity.id
_entity.type
_entity.pdbx_description
1 polymer ?
#
loop_
_entity_poly.entity_id
_entity_poly.type
_entity_poly.pdbx_seq_one_letter_code
_entity_poly.pdbx_strand_id
1 'polypeptide(L)'
;MSADTQVLESLAFLYLTFGHSTDGQLSADEMRLLAAKLREWAPESELGDIGELLRRSVGSYKAAKDKLGEARKITASLKGTLDDDQLRRVLSDLEGIAEADGQVIDEEKAFIEQTRASLGIL
;
A
#
# COMPACT_ATOMS: atom_id res chain seq x y z
N MET A 1 -0.18 -17.45 4.54
CA MET A 1 0.15 -16.69 5.76
C MET A 1 -0.81 -15.52 5.84
N SER A 2 -1.44 -15.29 7.00
CA SER A 2 -2.28 -14.11 7.22
C SER A 2 -1.46 -13.07 7.96
N ALA A 3 -1.50 -11.82 7.51
CA ALA A 3 -0.90 -10.69 8.19
C ALA A 3 -1.75 -10.24 9.37
N ASP A 4 -1.10 -9.69 10.39
CA ASP A 4 -1.78 -9.07 11.52
C ASP A 4 -2.43 -7.74 11.11
N THR A 5 -3.44 -7.31 11.88
CA THR A 5 -4.26 -6.12 11.59
C THR A 5 -3.42 -4.85 11.39
N GLN A 6 -2.38 -4.65 12.21
CA GLN A 6 -1.52 -3.47 12.10
C GLN A 6 -0.72 -3.43 10.79
N VAL A 7 -0.29 -4.60 10.31
CA VAL A 7 0.38 -4.72 9.00
C VAL A 7 -0.62 -4.39 7.91
N LEU A 8 -1.85 -4.93 7.96
CA LEU A 8 -2.88 -4.62 6.96
C LEU A 8 -3.24 -3.14 6.92
N GLU A 9 -3.34 -2.47 8.07
CA GLU A 9 -3.56 -1.02 8.16
C GLU A 9 -2.40 -0.22 7.55
N SER A 10 -1.17 -0.65 7.83
CA SER A 10 0.05 -0.07 7.28
C SER A 10 0.10 -0.21 5.75
N LEU A 11 -0.16 -1.41 5.23
CA LEU A 11 -0.21 -1.69 3.80
C LEU A 11 -1.33 -0.89 3.13
N ALA A 12 -2.53 -0.85 3.72
CA ALA A 12 -3.65 -0.09 3.18
C ALA A 12 -3.31 1.40 3.06
N PHE A 13 -2.69 2.01 4.09
CA PHE A 13 -2.29 3.41 4.01
C PHE A 13 -1.19 3.64 2.97
N LEU A 14 -0.19 2.76 2.91
CA LEU A 14 0.90 2.85 1.95
C LEU A 14 0.38 2.77 0.50
N TYR A 15 -0.46 1.77 0.19
CA TYR A 15 -1.04 1.59 -1.13
C TYR A 15 -1.98 2.73 -1.53
N LEU A 16 -2.78 3.24 -0.57
CA LEU A 16 -3.59 4.44 -0.80
C LEU A 16 -2.74 5.67 -1.09
N THR A 17 -1.61 5.83 -0.37
CA THR A 17 -0.71 6.95 -0.59
C THR A 17 -0.04 6.85 -1.95
N PHE A 18 0.37 5.64 -2.35
CA PHE A 18 0.92 5.38 -3.68
C PHE A 18 -0.05 5.84 -4.77
N GLY A 19 -1.26 5.26 -4.85
CA GLY A 19 -2.21 5.59 -5.91
C GLY A 19 -2.76 7.03 -5.86
N HIS A 20 -2.86 7.66 -4.68
CA HIS A 20 -3.26 9.08 -4.64
C HIS A 20 -2.12 10.07 -4.90
N SER A 21 -0.86 9.70 -4.67
CA SER A 21 0.26 10.64 -4.80
C SER A 21 0.65 10.92 -6.25
N THR A 22 0.08 10.15 -7.18
CA THR A 22 0.44 10.12 -8.60
C THR A 22 -0.55 10.94 -9.42
N ASP A 23 -1.85 10.63 -9.35
CA ASP A 23 -2.91 11.30 -10.13
C ASP A 23 -3.93 12.09 -9.29
N GLY A 24 -3.93 11.90 -7.97
CA GLY A 24 -4.81 12.59 -7.03
C GLY A 24 -6.21 12.00 -6.87
N GLN A 25 -6.58 10.90 -7.54
CA GLN A 25 -7.87 10.21 -7.36
C GLN A 25 -7.81 8.69 -7.61
N LEU A 26 -8.11 7.91 -6.57
CA LEU A 26 -8.34 6.47 -6.75
C LEU A 26 -9.71 6.20 -7.41
N SER A 27 -9.67 5.62 -8.60
CA SER A 27 -10.80 5.04 -9.30
C SER A 27 -11.41 3.83 -8.55
N ALA A 28 -12.61 3.43 -8.95
CA ALA A 28 -13.24 2.24 -8.40
C ALA A 28 -12.46 0.95 -8.70
N ASP A 29 -11.73 0.91 -9.81
CA ASP A 29 -10.93 -0.26 -10.21
C ASP A 29 -9.63 -0.35 -9.40
N GLU A 30 -8.96 0.78 -9.14
CA GLU A 30 -7.81 0.81 -8.22
C GLU A 30 -8.24 0.43 -6.81
N MET A 31 -9.38 0.91 -6.32
CA MET A 31 -9.89 0.50 -5.01
C MET A 31 -10.17 -1.01 -4.93
N ARG A 32 -10.65 -1.63 -6.01
CA ARG A 32 -10.83 -3.09 -6.09
C ARG A 32 -9.48 -3.81 -6.11
N LEU A 33 -8.50 -3.28 -6.83
CA LEU A 33 -7.15 -3.84 -6.87
C LEU A 33 -6.49 -3.80 -5.49
N LEU A 34 -6.56 -2.65 -4.80
CA LEU A 34 -6.07 -2.50 -3.43
C LEU A 34 -6.73 -3.52 -2.49
N ALA A 35 -8.06 -3.70 -2.60
CA ALA A 35 -8.78 -4.71 -1.83
C ALA A 35 -8.30 -6.13 -2.14
N ALA A 36 -8.08 -6.45 -3.43
CA ALA A 36 -7.57 -7.76 -3.84
C ALA A 36 -6.16 -8.00 -3.26
N LYS A 37 -5.24 -7.04 -3.37
CA LYS A 37 -3.90 -7.13 -2.79
C LYS A 37 -3.96 -7.36 -1.28
N LEU A 38 -4.70 -6.54 -0.54
CA LEU A 38 -4.86 -6.71 0.91
C LEU A 38 -5.48 -8.07 1.27
N ARG A 39 -6.40 -8.57 0.45
CA ARG A 39 -6.99 -9.90 0.65
C ARG A 39 -5.98 -11.03 0.49
N GLU A 40 -5.00 -10.89 -0.39
CA GLU A 40 -3.94 -11.89 -0.50
C GLU A 40 -2.98 -11.90 0.72
N TRP A 41 -2.93 -10.80 1.48
CA TRP A 41 -2.22 -10.74 2.77
C TRP A 41 -3.06 -11.29 3.92
N ALA A 42 -4.39 -11.30 3.78
CA ALA A 42 -5.31 -11.84 4.79
C ALA A 42 -6.40 -12.72 4.14
N PRO A 43 -6.03 -13.90 3.62
CA PRO A 43 -6.93 -14.74 2.84
C PRO A 43 -8.18 -15.19 3.61
N GLU A 44 -8.08 -15.24 4.95
CA GLU A 44 -9.14 -15.67 5.87
C GLU A 44 -10.09 -14.55 6.31
N SER A 45 -9.79 -13.27 6.04
CA SER A 45 -10.69 -12.16 6.41
C SER A 45 -12.02 -12.27 5.66
N GLU A 46 -13.02 -11.43 5.91
CA GLU A 46 -14.17 -11.30 4.98
C GLU A 46 -13.96 -10.12 4.02
N LEU A 47 -14.63 -10.13 2.85
CA LEU A 47 -14.55 -8.99 1.92
C LEU A 47 -15.10 -7.71 2.58
N GLY A 48 -16.07 -7.85 3.49
CA GLY A 48 -16.59 -6.76 4.31
C GLY A 48 -15.51 -6.13 5.18
N ASP A 49 -14.68 -6.94 5.83
CA ASP A 49 -13.59 -6.46 6.70
C ASP A 49 -12.52 -5.69 5.92
N ILE A 50 -12.14 -6.21 4.75
CA ILE A 50 -11.19 -5.51 3.85
C ILE A 50 -11.78 -4.17 3.38
N GLY A 51 -13.07 -4.15 3.07
CA GLY A 51 -13.78 -2.92 2.71
C GLY A 51 -13.82 -1.90 3.85
N GLU A 52 -14.05 -2.36 5.09
CA GLU A 52 -14.03 -1.50 6.27
C GLU A 52 -12.62 -0.96 6.55
N LEU A 53 -11.60 -1.82 6.49
CA LEU A 53 -10.19 -1.44 6.60
C LEU A 53 -9.85 -0.32 5.62
N LEU A 54 -10.16 -0.51 4.33
CA LEU A 54 -9.90 0.51 3.30
C LEU A 54 -10.65 1.81 3.58
N ARG A 55 -11.91 1.74 4.00
CA ARG A 55 -12.68 2.94 4.38
C ARG A 55 -12.01 3.69 5.53
N ARG A 56 -11.55 2.99 6.56
CA ARG A 56 -10.82 3.60 7.70
C ARG A 56 -9.51 4.22 7.22
N SER A 57 -8.73 3.51 6.41
CA SER A 57 -7.47 4.00 5.87
C SER A 57 -7.64 5.22 4.97
N VAL A 58 -8.72 5.31 4.18
CA VAL A 58 -9.08 6.53 3.42
C VAL A 58 -9.38 7.69 4.38
N GLY A 59 -10.08 7.44 5.48
CA GLY A 59 -10.31 8.43 6.53
C GLY A 59 -9.01 8.96 7.13
N SER A 60 -8.11 8.06 7.55
CA SER A 60 -6.78 8.39 8.07
C SER A 60 -5.93 9.16 7.06
N TYR A 61 -5.93 8.72 5.81
CA TYR A 61 -5.22 9.39 4.71
C TYR A 61 -5.72 10.82 4.49
N LYS A 62 -7.04 11.02 4.48
CA LYS A 62 -7.64 12.37 4.33
C LYS A 62 -7.33 13.28 5.52
N ALA A 63 -7.23 12.71 6.73
CA ALA A 63 -6.90 13.46 7.94
C ALA A 63 -5.39 13.76 8.08
N ALA A 64 -4.52 13.03 7.39
CA ALA A 64 -3.08 13.21 7.45
C ALA A 64 -2.65 14.56 6.86
N LYS A 65 -1.93 15.36 7.66
CA LYS A 65 -1.35 16.65 7.23
C LYS A 65 -0.18 16.46 6.27
N ASP A 66 0.63 15.44 6.51
CA ASP A 66 1.77 15.05 5.68
C ASP A 66 1.66 13.56 5.32
N LYS A 67 1.01 13.28 4.19
CA LYS A 67 0.73 11.92 3.72
C LYS A 67 2.00 11.18 3.34
N LEU A 68 2.93 11.85 2.66
CA LEU A 68 4.20 11.26 2.25
C LEU A 68 5.10 11.00 3.45
N GLY A 69 5.16 11.93 4.41
CA GLY A 69 5.88 11.71 5.67
C GLY A 69 5.31 10.56 6.49
N GLU A 70 3.99 10.42 6.53
CA GLU A 70 3.33 9.29 7.21
C GLU A 70 3.60 7.96 6.50
N ALA A 71 3.50 7.92 5.18
CA ALA A 71 3.87 6.73 4.40
C ALA A 71 5.32 6.32 4.64
N ARG A 72 6.27 7.26 4.73
CA ARG A 72 7.67 6.96 5.06
C ARG A 72 7.82 6.33 6.45
N LYS A 73 7.11 6.83 7.47
CA LYS A 73 7.13 6.22 8.81
C LYS A 73 6.55 4.80 8.79
N ILE A 74 5.47 4.60 8.05
CA ILE A 74 4.84 3.30 7.87
C ILE A 74 5.80 2.33 7.19
N THR A 75 6.47 2.74 6.11
CA THR A 75 7.49 1.95 5.43
C THR A 75 8.63 1.55 6.39
N ALA A 76 9.08 2.47 7.26
CA ALA A 76 10.07 2.16 8.28
C ALA A 76 9.56 1.15 9.33
N SER A 77 8.29 1.26 9.74
CA SER A 77 7.65 0.30 10.64
C SER A 77 7.52 -1.09 10.02
N LEU A 78 7.13 -1.16 8.74
CA LEU A 78 7.02 -2.41 7.99
C LEU A 78 8.36 -3.12 7.92
N LYS A 79 9.45 -2.40 7.65
CA LYS A 79 10.82 -2.96 7.66
C LYS A 79 11.20 -3.60 9.00
N GLY A 80 10.75 -3.05 10.12
CA GLY A 80 11.01 -3.62 11.44
C GLY A 80 10.12 -4.80 11.82
N THR A 81 9.06 -5.06 11.04
CA THR A 81 8.01 -6.04 11.36
C THR A 81 8.01 -7.23 10.41
N LEU A 82 8.30 -6.99 9.13
CA LEU A 82 8.23 -7.98 8.05
C LEU A 82 9.61 -8.57 7.74
N ASP A 83 9.62 -9.83 7.29
CA ASP A 83 10.80 -10.48 6.73
C ASP A 83 11.09 -10.02 5.28
N ASP A 84 12.26 -10.37 4.76
CA ASP A 84 12.70 -9.94 3.43
C ASP A 84 11.76 -10.37 2.29
N ASP A 85 11.13 -11.54 2.39
CA ASP A 85 10.22 -12.04 1.36
C ASP A 85 8.90 -11.28 1.38
N GLN A 86 8.39 -10.97 2.57
CA GLN A 86 7.26 -10.08 2.77
C GLN A 86 7.57 -8.67 2.28
N LEU A 87 8.76 -8.12 2.54
CA LEU A 87 9.15 -6.80 2.06
C LEU A 87 9.25 -6.76 0.53
N ARG A 88 9.77 -7.81 -0.11
CA ARG A 88 9.76 -7.95 -1.58
C ARG A 88 8.33 -8.01 -2.12
N ARG A 89 7.43 -8.69 -1.41
CA ARG A 89 6.01 -8.73 -1.77
C ARG A 89 5.38 -7.34 -1.72
N VAL A 90 5.68 -6.52 -0.71
CA VAL A 90 5.18 -5.13 -0.65
C VAL A 90 5.58 -4.34 -1.91
N LEU A 91 6.83 -4.48 -2.37
CA LEU A 91 7.28 -3.84 -3.61
C LEU A 91 6.57 -4.39 -4.84
N SER A 92 6.44 -5.72 -4.94
CA SER A 92 5.72 -6.36 -6.04
C SER A 92 4.25 -5.94 -6.10
N ASP A 93 3.63 -5.67 -4.95
CA ASP A 93 2.26 -5.16 -4.91
C ASP A 93 2.19 -3.71 -5.40
N LEU A 94 3.15 -2.85 -5.05
CA LEU A 94 3.22 -1.48 -5.58
C LEU A 94 3.45 -1.47 -7.10
N GLU A 95 4.35 -2.30 -7.60
CA GLU A 95 4.59 -2.49 -9.04
C GLU A 95 3.31 -2.96 -9.75
N GLY A 96 2.61 -3.95 -9.18
CA GLY A 96 1.34 -4.44 -9.73
C GLY A 96 0.19 -3.43 -9.66
N ILE A 97 0.21 -2.50 -8.71
CA ILE A 97 -0.75 -1.38 -8.67
C ILE A 97 -0.44 -0.38 -9.77
N ALA A 98 0.84 -0.03 -9.96
CA ALA A 98 1.28 0.90 -11.00
C ALA A 98 0.98 0.39 -12.42
N GLU A 99 1.07 -0.92 -12.62
CA GLU A 99 0.84 -1.54 -13.93
C GLU A 99 -0.64 -1.71 -14.28
N ALA A 100 -1.56 -1.45 -13.34
CA ALA A 100 -2.97 -1.81 -13.47
C ALA A 100 -3.71 -1.07 -14.59
N ASP A 101 -3.32 0.17 -14.86
CA ASP A 101 -3.88 1.00 -15.94
C ASP A 101 -3.08 0.90 -17.24
N GLY A 102 -2.00 0.12 -17.24
CA GLY A 102 -1.12 -0.11 -18.38
C GLY A 102 -0.09 1.01 -18.63
N GLN A 103 -0.01 2.04 -17.77
CA GLN A 103 0.97 3.12 -17.91
C GLN A 103 1.59 3.54 -16.58
N VAL A 104 2.78 3.01 -16.31
CA VAL A 104 3.58 3.45 -15.15
C VAL A 104 4.24 4.81 -15.42
N ILE A 105 3.82 5.85 -14.68
CA ILE A 105 4.36 7.22 -14.78
C ILE A 105 5.62 7.42 -13.93
N ASP A 106 6.32 8.54 -14.13
CA ASP A 106 7.61 8.78 -13.49
C ASP A 106 7.48 8.99 -11.98
N GLU A 107 6.37 9.58 -11.52
CA GLU A 107 6.02 9.75 -10.12
C GLU A 107 5.86 8.39 -9.40
N GLU A 108 5.24 7.41 -10.06
CA GLU A 108 5.07 6.05 -9.53
C GLU A 108 6.41 5.34 -9.39
N LYS A 109 7.25 5.40 -10.43
CA LYS A 109 8.62 4.87 -10.39
C LYS A 109 9.42 5.50 -9.26
N ALA A 110 9.35 6.83 -9.12
CA ALA A 110 10.05 7.54 -8.07
C ALA A 110 9.57 7.13 -6.67
N PHE A 111 8.27 6.87 -6.49
CA PHE A 111 7.71 6.38 -5.23
C PHE A 111 8.17 4.95 -4.92
N ILE A 112 8.11 4.04 -5.90
CA ILE A 112 8.55 2.65 -5.77
C ILE A 112 10.04 2.61 -5.39
N GLU A 113 10.89 3.37 -6.07
CA GLU A 113 12.33 3.40 -5.79
C GLU A 113 12.65 3.99 -4.41
N GLN A 114 11.93 5.04 -3.98
CA GLN A 114 12.05 5.56 -2.61
C GLN A 114 11.63 4.52 -1.56
N THR A 115 10.57 3.77 -1.85
CA THR A 115 10.08 2.71 -0.96
C THR A 115 11.06 1.56 -0.89
N ARG A 116 11.59 1.10 -2.05
CA ARG A 116 12.63 0.07 -2.17
C ARG A 116 13.85 0.42 -1.32
N ALA A 117 14.38 1.63 -1.49
CA ALA A 117 15.50 2.13 -0.70
C ALA A 117 15.20 2.17 0.81
N SER A 118 13.98 2.59 1.19
CA SER A 118 13.56 2.66 2.60
C SER A 118 13.46 1.27 3.24
N LEU A 119 12.93 0.29 2.50
CA LEU A 119 12.86 -1.10 2.93
C LEU A 119 14.24 -1.78 2.98
N GLY A 120 15.24 -1.23 2.29
CA GLY A 120 16.59 -1.82 2.23
C GLY A 120 16.68 -3.02 1.29
N ILE A 121 15.78 -3.09 0.32
CA ILE A 121 15.84 -4.08 -0.75
C ILE A 121 16.72 -3.49 -1.85
N LEU A 122 17.81 -4.18 -2.19
CA LEU A 122 18.75 -3.80 -3.24
C LEU A 122 18.47 -4.55 -4.54
#